data_AF-A0A2T1GJ07-F1
#
_entry.id   AF-A0A2T1GJ07-F1
#
_cell.length_a   1.000
_cell.length_b   1.000
_cell.length_c   1.000
_cell.angle_alpha   90.00
_cell.angle_beta   90.00
_cell.angle_gamma   90.00
#
_symmetry.space_group_name_H-M   'P 1'
#
loop_
_entity.id
_entity.type
_entity.pdbx_description
1 polymer ?
#
loop_
_entity_poly.entity_id
_entity_poly.type
_entity_poly.pdbx_seq_one_letter_code
_entity_poly.pdbx_strand_id
1 'polypeptide(L)'
;MEDQQQMTFEEHSQIGQKLKYSYRYLEVVRAQLMSVYPKSSKKEEKALETVLSKIQILQTSLHSRLLNEFPENSDDELLPVYLGRLQSQ
;
A
#
# COMPACT_ATOMS: atom_id res chain seq x y z
N MET A 1 -28.26 -14.64 3.93
CA MET A 1 -27.06 -13.92 4.37
C MET A 1 -25.98 -14.36 3.41
N GLU A 2 -25.43 -13.45 2.60
CA GLU A 2 -24.29 -13.80 1.75
C GLU A 2 -23.12 -14.10 2.68
N ASP A 3 -22.56 -15.30 2.60
CA ASP A 3 -21.35 -15.67 3.33
C ASP A 3 -20.23 -14.72 2.90
N GLN A 4 -19.87 -13.77 3.77
CA GLN A 4 -18.69 -12.95 3.55
C GLN A 4 -17.46 -13.84 3.70
N GLN A 5 -16.90 -14.24 2.56
CA GLN A 5 -15.64 -14.95 2.51
C GLN A 5 -14.54 -14.04 3.12
N GLN A 6 -14.04 -14.43 4.30
CA GLN A 6 -12.91 -13.78 4.96
C GLN A 6 -11.61 -14.22 4.30
N MET A 7 -10.63 -13.31 4.20
CA MET A 7 -9.32 -13.66 3.67
C MET A 7 -8.49 -14.30 4.79
N THR A 8 -7.68 -15.28 4.43
CA THR A 8 -6.66 -15.81 5.34
C THR A 8 -5.57 -14.77 5.59
N PHE A 9 -4.87 -14.91 6.72
CA PHE A 9 -3.73 -14.05 7.04
C PHE A 9 -2.63 -14.12 5.95
N GLU A 10 -2.44 -15.28 5.34
CA GLU A 10 -1.49 -15.46 4.24
C GLU A 10 -1.89 -14.64 3.01
N GLU A 11 -3.16 -14.66 2.63
CA GLU A 11 -3.67 -13.84 1.52
C GLU A 11 -3.48 -12.35 1.80
N HIS A 12 -3.81 -11.90 3.01
CA HIS A 12 -3.54 -10.53 3.45
C HIS A 12 -2.05 -10.17 3.31
N SER A 13 -1.16 -11.05 3.77
CA SER A 13 0.29 -10.88 3.69
C SER A 13 0.80 -10.77 2.25
N GLN A 14 0.32 -11.64 1.36
CA GLN A 14 0.69 -11.63 -0.05
C GLN A 14 0.19 -10.36 -0.76
N ILE A 15 -1.04 -9.92 -0.50
CA ILE A 15 -1.59 -8.67 -1.06
C ILE A 15 -0.81 -7.47 -0.52
N GLY A 16 -0.57 -7.42 0.79
CA GLY A 16 0.19 -6.35 1.43
C GLY A 16 1.60 -6.21 0.84
N GLN A 17 2.29 -7.32 0.59
CA GLN A 17 3.60 -7.33 -0.08
C GLN A 17 3.51 -6.76 -1.51
N LYS A 18 2.52 -7.18 -2.30
CA LYS A 18 2.31 -6.68 -3.68
C LYS A 18 2.04 -5.18 -3.70
N LEU A 19 1.21 -4.67 -2.79
CA LEU A 19 0.91 -3.24 -2.67
C LEU A 19 2.14 -2.42 -2.26
N LYS A 20 2.89 -2.87 -1.25
CA LYS A 20 4.15 -2.22 -0.83
C LYS A 20 5.18 -2.18 -1.94
N TYR A 21 5.34 -3.29 -2.68
CA TYR A 21 6.24 -3.33 -3.84
C TYR A 21 5.80 -2.35 -4.92
N SER A 22 4.52 -2.33 -5.25
CA SER A 22 3.96 -1.45 -6.29
C SER A 22 4.12 0.02 -5.92
N TYR A 23 3.87 0.37 -4.66
CA TYR A 23 4.09 1.72 -4.14
C TYR A 23 5.54 2.17 -4.35
N ARG A 24 6.50 1.41 -3.81
CA ARG A 24 7.94 1.72 -3.93
C ARG A 24 8.40 1.79 -5.38
N TYR A 25 7.94 0.85 -6.22
CA TYR A 25 8.29 0.84 -7.64
C TYR A 25 7.81 2.11 -8.34
N LEU A 26 6.56 2.52 -8.12
CA LEU A 26 6.01 3.74 -8.73
C LEU A 26 6.66 5.01 -8.18
N GLU A 27 7.07 5.04 -6.91
CA GLU A 27 7.87 6.14 -6.37
C GLU A 27 9.22 6.29 -7.07
N VAL A 28 9.92 5.18 -7.31
CA VAL A 28 11.19 5.19 -8.07
C VAL A 28 10.97 5.66 -9.49
N VAL A 29 9.92 5.17 -10.17
CA VAL A 29 9.56 5.63 -11.53
C VAL A 29 9.28 7.14 -11.53
N ARG A 30 8.53 7.66 -10.55
CA ARG A 30 8.25 9.11 -10.42
C ARG A 30 9.54 9.91 -10.29
N ALA A 31 10.42 9.50 -9.37
CA ALA A 31 11.69 10.18 -9.13
C ALA A 31 12.61 10.16 -10.36
N GLN A 32 12.71 9.02 -11.05
CA GLN A 32 13.50 8.89 -12.28
C GLN A 32 12.95 9.76 -13.41
N LEU A 33 11.63 9.75 -13.61
CA LEU A 33 10.96 10.55 -14.63
C LEU A 33 11.15 12.05 -14.39
N MET A 34 11.04 12.52 -13.14
CA MET A 34 11.32 13.91 -12.77
C MET A 34 12.80 14.30 -12.92
N SER A 35 13.71 13.36 -12.70
CA SER A 35 15.14 13.58 -12.90
C SER A 35 15.53 13.68 -14.38
N VAL A 36 14.96 12.83 -15.24
CA VAL A 36 15.28 12.79 -16.67
C VAL A 36 14.55 13.88 -17.45
N TYR A 37 13.30 14.20 -17.09
CA TYR A 37 12.42 15.09 -17.85
C TYR A 37 11.78 16.22 -17.01
N PRO A 38 12.56 17.02 -16.28
CA PRO A 38 12.06 17.94 -15.24
C PRO A 38 11.05 19.00 -15.70
N LYS A 39 11.00 19.30 -17.02
CA LYS A 39 10.10 20.31 -17.60
C LYS A 39 8.89 19.72 -18.32
N SER A 40 8.98 18.49 -18.82
CA SER A 40 7.94 17.89 -19.68
C SER A 40 7.12 16.81 -19.01
N SER A 41 7.50 16.36 -17.81
CA SER A 41 6.90 15.18 -17.18
C SER A 41 5.89 15.48 -16.06
N LYS A 42 5.45 16.73 -15.92
CA LYS A 42 4.53 17.17 -14.85
C LYS A 42 3.17 16.44 -14.89
N LYS A 43 2.71 16.04 -16.08
CA LYS A 43 1.42 15.33 -16.22
C LYS A 43 1.52 13.91 -15.68
N GLU A 44 2.61 13.22 -16.03
CA GLU A 44 2.94 11.88 -15.59
C GLU A 44 3.26 11.84 -14.09
N GLU A 45 3.97 12.84 -13.57
CA GLU A 45 4.20 13.02 -12.12
C GLU A 45 2.87 13.07 -11.36
N LYS A 46 1.96 13.97 -11.75
CA LYS A 46 0.66 14.11 -11.08
C LYS A 46 -0.20 12.84 -11.19
N ALA A 47 -0.10 12.12 -12.31
CA ALA A 47 -0.76 10.83 -12.48
C ALA A 47 -0.19 9.78 -11.50
N LEU A 48 1.13 9.71 -11.37
CA LEU A 48 1.81 8.81 -10.42
C LEU A 48 1.47 9.16 -8.97
N GLU A 49 1.46 10.44 -8.58
CA GLU A 49 1.03 10.90 -7.25
C GLU A 49 -0.42 10.46 -6.94
N THR A 50 -1.31 10.59 -7.91
CA THR A 50 -2.70 10.15 -7.76
C THR A 50 -2.80 8.64 -7.55
N VAL A 51 -2.01 7.84 -8.28
CA VAL A 51 -1.99 6.38 -8.11
C VAL A 51 -1.39 5.99 -6.76
N LEU A 52 -0.28 6.61 -6.35
CA LEU A 52 0.36 6.38 -5.05
C LEU A 52 -0.60 6.66 -3.89
N SER A 53 -1.36 7.76 -3.95
CA SER A 53 -2.38 8.10 -2.95
C SER A 53 -3.50 7.03 -2.90
N LYS A 54 -3.95 6.54 -4.04
CA LYS A 54 -4.95 5.46 -4.10
C LYS A 54 -4.43 4.15 -3.50
N ILE A 55 -3.16 3.81 -3.72
CA ILE A 55 -2.53 2.64 -3.10
C ILE A 55 -2.50 2.79 -1.57
N GLN A 56 -2.14 3.96 -1.04
CA GLN A 56 -2.14 4.22 0.40
C GLN A 56 -3.55 4.07 1.00
N ILE A 57 -4.57 4.65 0.36
CA ILE A 57 -5.97 4.50 0.81
C ILE A 57 -6.36 3.02 0.86
N LEU A 58 -6.00 2.25 -0.17
CA LEU A 58 -6.27 0.81 -0.22
C LEU A 58 -5.54 0.05 0.89
N GLN A 59 -4.26 0.36 1.14
CA GLN A 59 -3.49 -0.24 2.23
C GLN A 59 -4.12 0.05 3.60
N THR A 60 -4.52 1.30 3.87
CA THR A 60 -5.20 1.67 5.12
C THR A 60 -6.53 0.95 5.27
N SER A 61 -7.34 0.90 4.21
CA SER A 61 -8.64 0.22 4.24
C SER A 61 -8.49 -1.29 4.49
N LEU A 62 -7.51 -1.94 3.86
CA LEU A 62 -7.23 -3.36 4.07
C LEU A 62 -6.59 -3.63 5.43
N HIS A 63 -5.83 -2.70 5.99
CA HIS A 63 -5.34 -2.78 7.37
C HIS A 63 -6.49 -2.76 8.37
N SER A 64 -7.43 -1.81 8.22
CA SER A 64 -8.62 -1.79 9.07
C SER A 64 -9.46 -3.07 8.95
N ARG A 65 -9.54 -3.66 7.76
CA ARG A 65 -10.20 -4.95 7.55
C ARG A 65 -9.45 -6.08 8.26
N LEU A 66 -8.13 -6.14 8.13
CA LEU A 66 -7.27 -7.13 8.80
C LEU A 66 -7.45 -7.07 10.34
N LEU A 67 -7.49 -5.87 10.92
CA LEU A 67 -7.76 -5.70 12.37
C LEU A 67 -9.10 -6.28 12.81
N ASN A 68 -10.13 -6.18 11.96
CA ASN A 68 -11.45 -6.72 12.25
C ASN A 68 -11.52 -8.24 12.06
N GLU A 69 -10.75 -8.78 11.11
CA GLU A 69 -10.70 -10.22 10.81
C GLU A 69 -9.80 -11.00 11.80
N PHE A 70 -8.81 -10.33 12.42
CA PHE A 70 -7.87 -10.92 13.39
C PHE A 70 -7.77 -10.07 14.68
N PRO A 71 -8.87 -9.87 15.43
CA PRO A 71 -8.90 -9.02 16.62
C PRO A 71 -8.05 -9.53 17.80
N GLU A 72 -7.63 -10.79 17.77
CA GLU A 72 -6.75 -11.41 18.76
C GLU A 72 -5.28 -10.98 18.62
N ASN A 73 -4.88 -10.48 17.45
CA ASN A 73 -3.54 -9.98 17.20
C ASN A 73 -3.42 -8.51 17.59
N SER A 74 -2.24 -8.09 18.05
CA SER A 74 -2.00 -6.68 18.34
C SER A 74 -1.85 -5.85 17.07
N ASP A 75 -2.19 -4.56 17.11
CA ASP A 75 -1.98 -3.66 15.97
C ASP A 75 -0.50 -3.63 15.55
N ASP A 76 0.44 -3.71 16.50
CA ASP A 76 1.88 -3.78 16.22
C ASP A 76 2.28 -5.03 15.40
N GLU A 77 1.57 -6.15 15.57
CA GLU A 77 1.79 -7.38 14.80
C GLU A 77 1.21 -7.27 13.38
N LEU A 78 0.08 -6.57 13.22
CA LEU A 78 -0.67 -6.47 11.97
C LEU A 78 -0.22 -5.30 11.09
N LEU A 79 0.25 -4.21 11.68
CA LEU A 79 0.73 -3.00 11.01
C LEU A 79 1.73 -3.28 9.87
N PRO A 80 2.69 -4.20 10.04
CA PRO A 80 3.65 -4.51 8.99
C PRO A 80 3.03 -5.09 7.70
N VAL A 81 1.82 -5.66 7.75
CA VAL A 81 1.19 -6.34 6.60
C VAL A 81 0.96 -5.34 5.45
N TYR A 82 0.18 -4.29 5.71
CA TYR A 82 -0.18 -3.31 4.67
C TYR A 82 0.61 -2.00 4.75
N LEU A 83 0.83 -1.47 5.96
CA LEU A 83 1.38 -0.14 6.17
C LEU A 83 2.91 -0.17 6.36
N GLY A 84 3.46 -1.35 6.68
CA GLY A 84 4.86 -1.51 6.99
C GLY A 84 5.18 -1.05 8.42
N ARG A 85 6.39 -1.32 8.90
CA ARG A 85 6.86 -0.67 10.12
C ARG A 85 7.19 0.76 9.75
N LEU A 86 6.67 1.74 10.50
CA LEU A 86 7.23 3.08 10.53
C LEU A 86 8.72 2.92 10.87
N GLN A 87 9.57 2.86 9.86
CA GLN A 87 11.00 2.98 10.06
C GLN A 87 11.22 4.45 10.36
N SER A 88 11.32 4.78 11.65
CA SER A 88 11.99 5.98 12.13
C SER A 88 13.43 5.88 11.62
N GLN A 89 13.71 6.49 10.48
CA GLN A 89 15.06 6.84 10.04
C GLN A 89 15.18 8.36 10.05
#